data_AF-A0A661VYB8-F1
#
_entry.id   AF-A0A661VYB8-F1
#
_cell.length_a   1.000
_cell.length_b   1.000
_cell.length_c   1.000
_cell.angle_alpha   90.00
_cell.angle_beta   90.00
_cell.angle_gamma   90.00
#
_symmetry.space_group_name_H-M   'P 1'
#
loop_
_entity.id
_entity.type
_entity.pdbx_description
1 polymer ?
#
loop_
_entity_poly.entity_id
_entity_poly.type
_entity_poly.pdbx_seq_one_letter_code
_entity_poly.pdbx_strand_id
1 'polypeptide(L)'
;MVTTVAEVYHSLPPDERTQATILAGNYGQAGAVDFLGRELGLPRAISGHNNYFLWGPGDASGEVVISIGLSEGDLREFFEDVRWAATAHCDYCLEQERPVYVARRLRFPIQEVWPQVKHYD
;
A
#
# COMPACT_ATOMS: atom_id res chain seq x y z
N MET A 1 -4.49 -0.13 -12.99
CA MET A 1 -3.72 -0.13 -11.74
C MET A 1 -4.57 0.29 -10.53
N VAL A 2 -4.97 1.56 -10.41
CA VAL A 2 -5.70 2.05 -9.21
C VAL A 2 -7.06 1.36 -9.04
N THR A 3 -7.77 1.07 -10.13
CA THR A 3 -9.01 0.28 -10.09
C THR A 3 -8.81 -1.09 -9.44
N THR A 4 -7.72 -1.79 -9.76
CA THR A 4 -7.39 -3.08 -9.14
C THR A 4 -7.16 -2.94 -7.63
N VAL A 5 -6.48 -1.88 -7.18
CA VAL A 5 -6.31 -1.59 -5.75
C VAL A 5 -7.67 -1.32 -5.09
N ALA A 6 -8.57 -0.60 -5.75
CA ALA A 6 -9.92 -0.35 -5.28
C ALA A 6 -10.76 -1.63 -5.19
N GLU A 7 -10.68 -2.52 -6.17
CA GLU A 7 -11.36 -3.82 -6.14
C GLU A 7 -10.88 -4.65 -4.95
N VAL A 8 -9.57 -4.72 -4.70
CA VAL A 8 -9.02 -5.39 -3.51
C VAL A 8 -9.52 -4.74 -2.23
N TYR A 9 -9.47 -3.41 -2.11
CA TYR A 9 -9.98 -2.67 -0.95
C TYR A 9 -11.46 -2.95 -0.68
N HIS A 10 -12.30 -2.95 -1.72
CA HIS A 10 -13.73 -3.16 -1.57
C HIS A 10 -14.10 -4.62 -1.28
N SER A 11 -13.23 -5.57 -1.66
CA SER A 11 -13.38 -7.00 -1.34
C SER A 11 -13.02 -7.37 0.10
N LEU A 12 -12.34 -6.49 0.85
CA LEU A 12 -12.02 -6.74 2.25
C LEU A 12 -13.30 -6.83 3.10
N PRO A 13 -13.29 -7.65 4.17
CA PRO A 13 -14.34 -7.61 5.19
C PRO A 13 -14.55 -6.17 5.70
N PRO A 14 -15.78 -5.73 6.01
CA PRO A 14 -16.06 -4.35 6.42
C PRO A 14 -15.16 -3.83 7.55
N ASP A 15 -14.92 -4.65 8.57
CA ASP A 15 -14.08 -4.28 9.71
C ASP A 15 -12.61 -4.05 9.30
N GLU A 16 -12.06 -4.94 8.47
CA GLU A 16 -10.70 -4.79 7.91
C GLU A 16 -10.61 -3.57 6.98
N ARG A 17 -11.62 -3.35 6.14
CA ARG A 17 -11.63 -2.25 5.17
C ARG A 17 -11.55 -0.88 5.82
N THR A 18 -12.20 -0.70 6.97
CA THR A 18 -12.14 0.58 7.72
C THR A 18 -10.75 0.87 8.32
N GLN A 19 -9.94 -0.17 8.55
CA GLN A 19 -8.58 -0.06 9.08
C GLN A 19 -7.51 -0.14 7.98
N ALA A 20 -7.91 -0.47 6.75
CA ALA A 20 -6.99 -0.73 5.66
C ALA A 20 -6.28 0.54 5.18
N THR A 21 -4.95 0.47 5.13
CA THR A 21 -4.08 1.51 4.57
C THR A 21 -3.55 1.07 3.21
N ILE A 22 -3.45 1.98 2.24
CA ILE A 22 -2.78 1.69 0.97
C ILE A 22 -1.28 2.03 1.09
N LEU A 23 -0.41 1.05 0.90
CA LEU A 23 1.04 1.22 0.89
C LEU A 23 1.57 1.09 -0.54
N ALA A 24 2.13 2.15 -1.09
CA ALA A 24 2.69 2.14 -2.43
C ALA A 24 4.22 2.03 -2.41
N GLY A 25 4.76 1.18 -3.29
CA GLY A 25 6.21 0.94 -3.41
C GLY A 25 6.96 2.13 -4.00
N ASN A 26 6.29 3.03 -4.70
CA ASN A 26 6.90 4.28 -5.14
C ASN A 26 5.93 5.47 -5.12
N TYR A 27 6.50 6.68 -5.20
CA TYR A 27 5.74 7.92 -5.16
C TYR A 27 4.80 8.11 -6.37
N GLY A 28 5.10 7.49 -7.52
CA GLY A 28 4.24 7.52 -8.70
C GLY A 28 2.97 6.71 -8.50
N GLN A 29 3.10 5.51 -7.96
CA GLN A 29 1.98 4.66 -7.55
C GLN A 29 1.17 5.32 -6.43
N ALA A 30 1.86 5.88 -5.41
CA ALA A 30 1.21 6.58 -4.30
C ALA A 30 0.40 7.79 -4.79
N GLY A 31 0.99 8.64 -5.63
CA GLY A 31 0.33 9.80 -6.21
C GLY A 31 -0.85 9.42 -7.12
N ALA A 32 -0.73 8.32 -7.88
CA ALA A 32 -1.84 7.81 -8.68
C ALA A 32 -3.01 7.34 -7.81
N VAL A 33 -2.75 6.66 -6.69
CA VAL A 33 -3.79 6.28 -5.72
C VAL A 33 -4.43 7.52 -5.09
N ASP A 34 -3.65 8.49 -4.65
CA ASP A 34 -4.19 9.71 -4.02
C ASP A 34 -5.04 10.55 -5.00
N PHE A 35 -4.64 10.59 -6.29
CA PHE A 35 -5.35 11.36 -7.31
C PHE A 35 -6.58 10.62 -7.84
N LEU A 36 -6.43 9.38 -8.32
CA LEU A 36 -7.50 8.62 -8.98
C LEU A 36 -8.35 7.81 -8.00
N GLY A 37 -7.77 7.40 -6.87
CA GLY A 37 -8.44 6.56 -5.89
C GLY A 37 -9.54 7.26 -5.11
N ARG A 38 -9.52 8.61 -5.08
CA ARG A 38 -10.55 9.41 -4.40
C ARG A 38 -11.95 9.14 -4.94
N GLU A 39 -12.12 9.07 -6.26
CA GLU A 39 -13.41 8.77 -6.89
C GLU A 39 -13.84 7.31 -6.67
N LEU A 40 -12.89 6.44 -6.36
CA LEU A 40 -13.11 5.02 -6.08
C LEU A 40 -13.29 4.73 -4.58
N GLY A 41 -13.32 5.76 -3.73
CA GLY A 41 -13.49 5.62 -2.28
C GLY A 41 -12.30 5.02 -1.56
N LEU A 42 -11.09 5.11 -2.14
CA LEU A 42 -9.86 4.69 -1.47
C LEU A 42 -9.43 5.71 -0.40
N PRO A 43 -8.84 5.25 0.72
CA PRO A 43 -8.12 6.13 1.62
C PRO A 43 -6.84 6.64 0.94
N ARG A 44 -6.23 7.67 1.52
CA ARG A 44 -4.93 8.16 1.05
C ARG A 44 -3.86 7.07 1.16
N ALA A 45 -2.97 7.04 0.19
CA ALA A 45 -1.80 6.18 0.20
C ALA A 45 -0.69 6.74 1.09
N ILE A 46 0.15 5.82 1.58
CA ILE A 46 1.44 6.11 2.20
C ILE A 46 2.55 5.47 1.35
N SER A 47 3.74 6.04 1.41
CA SER A 47 4.93 5.47 0.76
C SER A 47 6.21 5.95 1.44
N GLY A 48 7.19 5.06 1.52
CA GLY A 48 8.53 5.38 1.99
C GLY A 48 9.40 6.08 0.94
N HIS A 49 8.94 6.16 -0.31
CA HIS A 49 9.73 6.68 -1.41
C HIS A 49 9.72 8.22 -1.47
N ASN A 50 10.90 8.83 -1.58
CA ASN A 50 11.07 10.26 -1.87
C ASN A 50 10.26 11.11 -0.87
N ASN A 51 9.67 12.21 -1.32
CA ASN A 51 9.01 13.15 -0.42
C ASN A 51 7.72 12.61 0.23
N TYR A 52 7.14 11.52 -0.30
CA TYR A 52 5.97 10.89 0.33
C TYR A 52 6.25 10.48 1.78
N PHE A 53 7.48 10.03 2.06
CA PHE A 53 7.92 9.69 3.41
C PHE A 53 7.71 10.83 4.43
N LEU A 54 7.92 12.07 3.99
CA LEU A 54 7.84 13.25 4.86
C LEU A 54 6.42 13.52 5.35
N TRP A 55 5.40 13.00 4.67
CA TRP A 55 4.01 13.09 5.10
C TRP A 55 3.64 12.09 6.20
N GLY A 56 4.50 11.10 6.45
CA GLY A 56 4.32 10.13 7.52
C GLY A 56 3.21 9.10 7.25
N PRO A 57 3.03 8.15 8.17
CA PRO A 57 1.99 7.13 8.08
C PRO A 57 0.59 7.64 8.46
N GLY A 58 0.46 8.86 8.99
CA GLY A 58 -0.81 9.37 9.52
C GLY A 58 -1.35 8.49 10.64
N ASP A 59 -2.64 8.17 10.58
CA ASP A 59 -3.34 7.32 11.55
C ASP A 59 -3.29 5.83 11.21
N ALA A 60 -2.45 5.41 10.25
CA ALA A 60 -2.33 4.02 9.86
C ALA A 60 -1.86 3.16 11.05
N SER A 61 -2.60 2.11 11.38
CA SER A 61 -2.24 1.19 12.47
C SER A 61 -1.22 0.13 12.03
N GLY A 62 -1.23 -0.23 10.74
CA GLY A 62 -0.53 -1.41 10.23
C GLY A 62 -1.29 -2.72 10.43
N GLU A 63 -2.52 -2.70 10.95
CA GLU A 63 -3.32 -3.92 11.13
C GLU A 63 -3.70 -4.58 9.79
N VAL A 64 -4.08 -3.76 8.81
CA VAL A 64 -4.38 -4.20 7.44
C VAL A 64 -3.74 -3.21 6.46
N VAL A 65 -2.90 -3.72 5.57
CA VAL A 65 -2.23 -2.96 4.53
C VAL A 65 -2.48 -3.61 3.18
N ILE A 66 -2.99 -2.82 2.23
CA ILE A 66 -3.01 -3.20 0.83
C ILE A 66 -1.77 -2.60 0.20
N SER A 67 -0.81 -3.45 -0.15
CA SER A 67 0.42 -2.99 -0.79
C SER A 67 0.29 -3.05 -2.31
N ILE A 68 0.88 -2.09 -3.02
CA ILE A 68 1.06 -2.12 -4.47
C ILE A 68 2.55 -1.93 -4.77
N GLY A 69 3.12 -2.86 -5.54
CA GLY A 69 4.48 -2.73 -6.06
C GLY A 69 5.62 -3.12 -5.12
N LEU A 70 5.33 -3.53 -3.88
CA LEU A 70 6.30 -4.15 -2.96
C LEU A 70 6.41 -5.66 -3.21
N SER A 71 7.56 -6.26 -2.90
CA SER A 71 7.72 -7.70 -2.97
C SER A 71 7.09 -8.41 -1.76
N GLU A 72 6.74 -9.69 -1.91
CA GLU A 72 6.29 -10.50 -0.78
C GLU A 72 7.36 -10.61 0.30
N GLY A 73 8.65 -10.68 -0.10
CA GLY A 73 9.78 -10.75 0.81
C GLY A 73 9.83 -9.57 1.76
N ASP A 74 9.83 -8.35 1.21
CA ASP A 74 9.87 -7.12 1.99
C ASP A 74 8.68 -7.04 2.96
N LEU A 75 7.48 -7.42 2.51
CA LEU A 75 6.29 -7.43 3.36
C LEU A 75 6.39 -8.45 4.49
N ARG A 76 6.97 -9.64 4.24
CA ARG A 76 7.10 -10.69 5.27
C ARG A 76 8.08 -10.34 6.38
N GLU A 77 9.03 -9.43 6.13
CA GLU A 77 9.91 -8.90 7.17
C GLU A 77 9.13 -8.14 8.26
N PHE A 78 8.07 -7.42 7.86
CA PHE A 78 7.31 -6.55 8.76
C PHE A 78 5.94 -7.09 9.18
N PHE A 79 5.33 -7.99 8.41
CA PHE A 79 3.96 -8.48 8.66
C PHE A 79 3.91 -9.97 8.99
N GLU A 80 2.90 -10.38 9.76
CA GLU A 80 2.68 -11.79 10.11
C GLU A 80 1.98 -12.59 9.00
N ASP A 81 1.02 -11.99 8.31
CA ASP A 81 0.26 -12.61 7.22
C ASP A 81 0.38 -11.73 5.98
N VAL A 82 0.90 -12.31 4.90
CA VAL A 82 1.03 -11.65 3.60
C VAL A 82 0.39 -12.58 2.58
N ARG A 83 -0.62 -12.06 1.86
CA ARG A 83 -1.35 -12.81 0.84
C ARG A 83 -1.39 -12.04 -0.45
N TRP A 84 -1.03 -12.69 -1.54
CA TRP A 84 -1.25 -12.16 -2.87
C TRP A 84 -2.76 -11.97 -3.10
N ALA A 85 -3.14 -10.82 -3.67
CA ALA A 85 -4.52 -10.48 -3.94
C ALA A 85 -4.79 -10.27 -5.42
N ALA A 86 -3.89 -9.60 -6.14
CA ALA A 86 -4.03 -9.33 -7.56
C ALA A 86 -2.70 -8.94 -8.20
N THR A 87 -2.70 -8.83 -9.53
CA THR A 87 -1.68 -8.11 -10.30
C THR A 87 -2.33 -6.89 -10.93
N ALA A 88 -1.82 -5.70 -10.61
CA ALA A 88 -2.29 -4.46 -11.17
C ALA A 88 -1.54 -4.18 -12.49
N HIS A 89 -2.30 -3.98 -13.56
CA HIS A 89 -1.78 -3.63 -14.89
C HIS A 89 -1.88 -2.12 -15.17
N CYS A 90 -0.91 -1.56 -15.90
CA CYS A 90 -0.92 -0.19 -16.40
C CYS A 90 -0.25 -0.08 -17.78
N ASP A 91 -1.05 0.22 -18.82
CA ASP A 91 -0.57 0.32 -20.21
C ASP A 91 0.44 1.45 -20.44
N TYR A 92 0.35 2.52 -19.65
CA TYR A 92 1.13 3.75 -19.84
C TYR A 92 2.21 3.97 -18.79
N CYS A 93 2.39 3.01 -17.87
CA CYS A 93 3.41 3.09 -16.83
C CYS A 93 4.71 2.44 -17.31
N LEU A 94 5.85 2.90 -16.77
CA LEU A 94 7.13 2.22 -16.96
C LEU A 94 7.07 0.78 -16.43
N GLU A 95 6.40 0.61 -15.29
CA GLU A 95 6.22 -0.65 -14.61
C GLU A 95 4.80 -1.15 -14.90
N GLN A 96 4.67 -1.99 -15.94
CA GLN A 96 3.35 -2.38 -16.45
C GLN A 96 2.59 -3.27 -15.48
N GLU A 97 3.27 -4.23 -14.85
CA GLU A 97 2.68 -5.15 -13.90
C GLU A 97 3.24 -4.94 -12.51
N ARG A 98 2.35 -4.76 -11.53
CA ARG A 98 2.73 -4.56 -10.13
C ARG A 98 1.89 -5.46 -9.23
N PRO A 99 2.50 -6.25 -8.34
CA PRO A 99 1.75 -7.13 -7.47
C PRO A 99 0.99 -6.30 -6.42
N VAL A 100 -0.21 -6.76 -6.09
CA VAL A 100 -1.02 -6.27 -4.99
C VAL A 100 -1.12 -7.35 -3.92
N TYR A 101 -0.71 -7.03 -2.70
CA TYR A 101 -0.85 -7.92 -1.55
C TYR A 101 -1.79 -7.32 -0.52
N VAL A 102 -2.43 -8.18 0.25
CA VAL A 102 -3.01 -7.80 1.55
C VAL A 102 -2.10 -8.36 2.63
N ALA A 103 -1.47 -7.46 3.37
CA ALA A 103 -0.64 -7.75 4.53
C ALA A 103 -1.39 -7.40 5.82
N ARG A 104 -1.27 -8.24 6.85
CA ARG A 104 -1.97 -8.07 8.12
C ARG A 104 -1.03 -8.23 9.29
N ARG A 105 -1.38 -7.56 10.39
CA ARG A 105 -0.69 -7.60 11.69
C ARG A 105 0.78 -7.23 11.54
N LEU A 106 1.05 -5.93 11.47
CA LEU A 106 2.40 -5.39 11.52
C LEU A 106 3.08 -5.84 12.84
N ARG A 107 4.28 -6.41 12.75
CA ARG A 107 5.00 -7.02 13.87
C ARG A 107 5.47 -6.01 14.92
N PHE A 108 5.65 -4.77 14.52
CA PHE A 108 6.15 -3.67 15.34
C PHE A 108 5.23 -2.46 15.19
N PRO A 109 5.18 -1.56 16.18
CA PRO A 109 4.45 -0.30 16.04
C PRO A 109 4.88 0.44 14.76
N ILE A 110 3.92 1.02 14.04
CA ILE A 110 4.20 1.69 12.76
C ILE A 110 5.24 2.82 12.91
N GLN A 111 5.31 3.45 14.08
CA GLN A 111 6.27 4.50 14.39
C GLN A 111 7.72 3.97 14.47
N GLU A 112 7.90 2.68 14.78
CA GLU A 112 9.21 2.03 14.77
C GLU A 112 9.58 1.52 13.38
N VAL A 113 8.58 1.10 12.59
CA VAL A 113 8.79 0.64 11.21
C VAL A 113 9.04 1.81 10.27
N TRP A 114 8.30 2.91 10.42
CA TRP A 114 8.32 4.02 9.46
C TRP A 114 9.73 4.55 9.15
N PRO A 115 10.61 4.85 10.12
CA PRO A 115 11.96 5.32 9.83
C PRO A 115 12.81 4.37 8.96
N GLN A 116 12.49 3.08 8.95
CA GLN A 116 13.24 2.04 8.25
C GLN A 116 12.86 1.95 6.77
N VAL A 117 11.68 2.46 6.38
CA VAL A 117 11.17 2.32 5.01
C VAL A 117 11.52 3.51 4.11
N LYS A 118 12.37 4.46 4.55
CA LYS A 118 12.78 5.59 3.69
C LYS A 118 13.67 5.12 2.56
N HIS A 119 13.31 5.44 1.32
CA HIS A 119 14.13 5.15 0.14
C HIS A 119 13.95 6.18 -1.00
N TYR A 120 14.76 6.06 -2.06
CA TYR A 120 14.88 7.05 -3.16
C TYR A 120 14.98 6.43 -4.57
N ASP A 121 15.01 5.11 -4.64
CA ASP A 121 15.15 4.28 -5.83
C ASP A 121 13.82 3.99 -6.54
#